data_AF-A0A2A8ZUS1-F1
#
_entry.id   AF-A0A2A8ZUS1-F1
#
_cell.length_a   1.000
_cell.length_b   1.000
_cell.length_c   1.000
_cell.angle_alpha   90.00
_cell.angle_beta   90.00
_cell.angle_gamma   90.00
#
_symmetry.space_group_name_H-M   'P 1'
#
loop_
_entity.id
_entity.type
_entity.pdbx_description
1 polymer ?
#
loop_
_entity_poly.entity_id
_entity_poly.type
_entity_poly.pdbx_seq_one_letter_code
_entity_poly.pdbx_strand_id
1 'polypeptide(L)'
;MRIDPKTGMINPQLMKKGRAPIWQDGTAIELHHLIQREPGSMVELPGSMHKEYYKILHGLVENGGSFRNDPVLKKQYENFRSKYWRWRAKQIDKAEL
;
A
#
# COMPACT_ATOMS: atom_id res chain seq x y z
N MET A 1 -16.49 11.56 -5.09
CA MET A 1 -15.55 11.37 -3.95
C MET A 1 -15.79 9.96 -3.38
N ARG A 2 -14.77 9.12 -3.24
CA ARG A 2 -14.93 7.74 -2.72
C ARG A 2 -14.90 7.74 -1.20
N ILE A 3 -15.82 7.02 -0.57
CA ILE A 3 -15.97 6.89 0.88
C ILE A 3 -15.69 5.44 1.26
N ASP A 4 -14.77 5.21 2.19
CA ASP A 4 -14.56 3.89 2.79
C ASP A 4 -15.78 3.51 3.64
N PRO A 5 -16.52 2.44 3.29
CA PRO A 5 -17.74 2.06 3.98
C PRO A 5 -17.49 1.65 5.44
N LYS A 6 -16.26 1.30 5.82
CA LYS A 6 -15.92 0.91 7.18
C LYS A 6 -15.70 2.10 8.12
N THR A 7 -15.28 3.24 7.57
CA THR A 7 -14.84 4.38 8.39
C THR A 7 -15.60 5.67 8.09
N GLY A 8 -16.37 5.70 6.99
CA GLY A 8 -17.00 6.93 6.48
C GLY A 8 -16.01 7.95 5.95
N MET A 9 -14.73 7.60 5.80
CA MET A 9 -13.67 8.54 5.40
C MET A 9 -13.44 8.53 3.90
N ILE A 10 -13.06 9.69 3.38
CA ILE A 10 -12.60 9.82 2.00
C ILE A 10 -11.10 9.57 1.87
N ASN A 11 -10.62 9.33 0.64
CA ASN A 11 -9.22 9.02 0.37
C ASN A 11 -8.21 9.99 1.03
N PRO A 12 -8.34 11.32 0.91
CA PRO A 12 -7.44 12.25 1.60
C PRO A 12 -7.42 12.06 3.13
N GLN A 13 -8.58 11.82 3.76
CA GLN A 13 -8.68 11.61 5.21
C GLN A 13 -8.03 10.29 5.63
N LEU A 14 -8.22 9.21 4.85
CA LEU A 14 -7.55 7.92 5.07
C LEU A 14 -6.04 8.10 5.02
N MET A 15 -5.54 8.74 3.96
CA MET A 15 -4.10 8.95 3.77
C MET A 15 -3.50 9.84 4.86
N LYS A 16 -4.19 10.89 5.31
CA LYS A 16 -3.78 11.72 6.47
C LYS A 16 -3.66 10.92 7.77
N LYS A 17 -4.44 9.85 7.93
CA LYS A 17 -4.32 8.88 9.04
C LYS A 17 -3.31 7.75 8.77
N GLY A 18 -2.57 7.80 7.66
CA GLY A 18 -1.60 6.77 7.27
C GLY A 18 -2.24 5.48 6.76
N ARG A 19 -3.50 5.55 6.29
CA ARG A 19 -4.23 4.42 5.70
C ARG A 19 -4.23 4.55 4.18
N ALA A 20 -4.29 3.39 3.51
CA ALA A 20 -4.39 3.34 2.07
C ALA A 20 -5.71 3.98 1.59
N PRO A 21 -5.69 4.70 0.45
CA PRO A 21 -6.91 5.15 -0.21
C PRO A 21 -7.63 3.97 -0.89
N ILE A 22 -8.90 4.18 -1.25
CA ILE A 22 -9.75 3.22 -1.97
C ILE A 22 -9.70 3.49 -3.48
N TRP A 23 -9.53 2.43 -4.27
CA TRP A 23 -9.52 2.42 -5.73
C TRP A 23 -10.94 2.37 -6.33
N GLN A 24 -11.04 2.43 -7.65
CA GLN A 24 -12.31 2.51 -8.38
C GLN A 24 -13.21 1.29 -8.21
N ASP A 25 -12.61 0.13 -8.02
CA ASP A 25 -13.29 -1.15 -7.79
C ASP A 25 -13.60 -1.44 -6.31
N GLY A 26 -13.36 -0.47 -5.42
CA GLY A 26 -13.61 -0.60 -3.99
C GLY A 26 -12.49 -1.29 -3.19
N THR A 27 -11.43 -1.78 -3.84
CA THR A 27 -10.26 -2.32 -3.13
C THR A 27 -9.35 -1.20 -2.63
N ALA A 28 -8.57 -1.46 -1.58
CA ALA A 28 -7.54 -0.51 -1.17
C ALA A 28 -6.38 -0.50 -2.17
N ILE A 29 -5.70 0.64 -2.31
CA ILE A 29 -4.40 0.69 -2.98
C ILE A 29 -3.36 0.09 -2.05
N GLU A 30 -2.61 -0.88 -2.54
CA GLU A 30 -1.55 -1.56 -1.80
C GLU A 30 -0.16 -1.09 -2.26
N LEU A 31 0.83 -1.21 -1.36
CA LEU A 31 2.24 -0.98 -1.68
C LEU A 31 2.93 -2.32 -1.85
N HIS A 32 3.39 -2.60 -3.05
CA HIS A 32 4.08 -3.83 -3.40
C HIS A 32 5.54 -3.58 -3.73
N HIS A 33 6.42 -4.42 -3.21
CA HIS A 33 7.86 -4.37 -3.49
C HIS A 33 8.15 -4.88 -4.89
N LEU A 34 8.85 -4.11 -5.73
CA LEU A 34 9.21 -4.53 -7.09
C LEU A 34 10.04 -5.81 -7.15
N ILE A 35 10.90 -6.03 -6.14
CA ILE A 35 11.78 -7.20 -6.03
C ILE A 35 11.49 -8.05 -4.78
N GLN A 36 10.33 -7.84 -4.15
CA GLN A 36 9.86 -8.61 -2.98
C GLN A 36 10.78 -8.63 -1.74
N ARG A 37 11.74 -7.72 -1.62
CA ARG A 37 12.65 -7.57 -0.48
C ARG A 37 12.40 -6.28 0.28
N GLU A 38 12.43 -6.34 1.61
CA GLU A 38 12.39 -5.17 2.51
C GLU A 38 13.80 -4.94 3.08
N PRO A 39 14.36 -3.71 3.01
CA PRO A 39 13.80 -2.54 2.33
C PRO A 39 13.93 -2.63 0.79
N GLY A 40 13.02 -2.00 0.05
CA GLY A 40 13.08 -1.98 -1.40
C GLY A 40 12.10 -1.01 -2.05
N SER A 41 12.27 -0.80 -3.36
CA SER A 41 11.38 0.05 -4.18
C SER A 41 9.95 -0.49 -4.21
N MET A 42 8.99 0.43 -4.18
CA MET A 42 7.57 0.12 -4.08
C MET A 42 6.79 0.64 -5.29
N VAL A 43 5.69 -0.04 -5.60
CA VAL A 43 4.67 0.43 -6.53
C VAL A 43 3.30 0.44 -5.85
N GLU A 44 2.50 1.47 -6.17
CA GLU A 44 1.09 1.54 -5.83
C GLU A 44 0.29 0.70 -6.83
N LEU A 45 -0.56 -0.21 -6.35
CA LEU A 45 -1.50 -0.94 -7.21
C LEU A 45 -2.81 -1.27 -6.48
N PRO A 46 -3.95 -1.38 -7.19
CA PRO A 46 -5.19 -1.86 -6.59
C PRO A 46 -5.05 -3.27 -6.04
N GLY A 47 -5.70 -3.55 -4.90
CA GLY A 47 -5.73 -4.89 -4.32
C GLY A 47 -6.34 -5.95 -5.25
N SER A 48 -7.28 -5.55 -6.12
CA SER A 48 -7.83 -6.40 -7.19
C SER A 48 -6.75 -6.87 -8.17
N MET A 49 -5.95 -5.94 -8.70
CA MET A 49 -4.83 -6.23 -9.60
C MET A 49 -3.75 -7.06 -8.90
N HIS A 50 -3.45 -6.76 -7.64
CA HIS A 50 -2.50 -7.55 -6.87
C HIS A 50 -2.95 -9.01 -6.73
N LYS A 51 -4.26 -9.24 -6.56
CA LYS A 51 -4.85 -10.57 -6.51
C LYS A 51 -4.84 -11.25 -7.88
N GLU A 52 -5.22 -10.54 -8.93
CA GLU A 52 -5.26 -11.04 -10.31
C GLU A 52 -3.87 -11.49 -10.78
N TYR A 53 -2.86 -10.65 -10.57
CA TYR A 53 -1.49 -10.89 -11.02
C TYR A 53 -0.59 -11.49 -9.93
N TYR A 54 -1.18 -12.10 -8.88
CA TYR A 54 -0.46 -12.61 -7.72
C TYR A 54 0.75 -13.48 -8.09
N LYS A 55 0.60 -14.42 -9.04
CA LYS A 55 1.69 -15.32 -9.45
C LYS A 55 2.87 -14.58 -10.10
N ILE A 56 2.59 -13.54 -10.87
CA ILE A 56 3.60 -12.73 -11.56
C ILE A 56 4.32 -11.85 -10.52
N LEU A 57 3.55 -11.23 -9.63
CA LEU A 57 4.05 -10.33 -8.60
C LEU A 57 4.82 -11.04 -7.49
N HIS A 58 4.58 -12.34 -7.29
CA HIS A 58 5.23 -13.12 -6.22
C HIS A 58 6.21 -14.22 -6.67
N GLY A 59 6.76 -14.11 -7.88
CA GLY A 59 7.64 -15.14 -8.45
C GLY A 59 9.13 -15.06 -8.08
N LEU A 60 9.60 -14.00 -7.42
CA LEU A 60 11.03 -13.73 -7.19
C LEU A 60 11.55 -14.25 -5.84
N VAL A 61 10.66 -14.66 -4.94
CA VAL A 61 11.01 -15.13 -3.60
C VAL A 61 10.39 -16.49 -3.37
N GLU A 62 11.19 -17.44 -2.90
CA GLU A 62 10.73 -18.80 -2.60
C GLU A 62 9.66 -18.82 -1.52
N ASN A 63 8.86 -19.90 -1.50
CA ASN A 63 7.84 -20.11 -0.48
C ASN A 63 8.45 -20.02 0.92
N GLY A 64 7.94 -19.09 1.73
CA GLY A 64 8.45 -18.84 3.09
C GLY A 64 9.51 -17.73 3.18
N GLY A 65 10.09 -17.27 2.08
CA GLY A 65 11.08 -16.18 2.06
C GLY A 65 10.49 -14.77 2.18
N SER A 66 9.17 -14.64 2.40
CA SER A 66 8.52 -13.35 2.53
C SER A 66 9.09 -12.57 3.71
N PHE A 67 9.44 -11.30 3.50
CA PHE A 67 9.83 -10.38 4.57
C PHE A 67 8.77 -10.29 5.69
N ARG A 68 7.51 -10.67 5.41
CA ARG A 68 6.43 -10.69 6.40
C ARG A 68 6.60 -11.76 7.47
N ASN A 69 7.42 -12.77 7.22
CA ASN A 69 7.73 -13.83 8.17
C ASN A 69 8.78 -13.40 9.20
N ASP A 70 9.56 -12.36 8.90
CA ASP A 70 10.47 -11.73 9.84
C ASP A 70 9.75 -10.59 10.60
N PRO A 71 9.62 -10.65 11.93
CA PRO A 71 8.92 -9.63 12.71
C PRO A 71 9.53 -8.22 12.59
N VAL A 72 10.85 -8.13 12.41
CA VAL A 72 11.58 -6.86 12.26
C VAL A 72 11.25 -6.26 10.89
N LEU A 73 11.41 -7.04 9.82
CA LEU A 73 11.13 -6.57 8.46
C LEU A 73 9.64 -6.24 8.28
N LYS A 74 8.74 -7.06 8.83
CA LYS A 74 7.29 -6.76 8.85
C LYS A 74 7.02 -5.42 9.53
N LYS A 75 7.63 -5.16 10.69
CA LYS A 75 7.46 -3.90 11.43
C LYS A 75 8.04 -2.71 10.65
N GLN A 76 9.17 -2.90 9.96
CA GLN A 76 9.75 -1.88 9.07
C GLN A 76 8.78 -1.50 7.96
N TYR A 77 8.24 -2.49 7.24
CA TYR A 77 7.24 -2.28 6.19
C TYR A 77 5.99 -1.55 6.70
N GLU A 78 5.40 -1.98 7.82
CA GLU A 78 4.18 -1.35 8.35
C GLU A 78 4.42 0.12 8.75
N ASN A 79 5.58 0.41 9.34
CA ASN A 79 5.99 1.76 9.67
C ASN A 79 6.19 2.62 8.41
N PHE A 80 6.86 2.07 7.40
CA PHE A 80 7.03 2.71 6.10
C PHE A 80 5.67 3.01 5.46
N ARG A 81 4.80 2.00 5.33
CA ARG A 81 3.47 2.10 4.72
C ARG A 81 2.63 3.20 5.35
N SER A 82 2.61 3.28 6.68
CA SER A 82 1.86 4.33 7.39
C SER A 82 2.42 5.74 7.13
N LYS A 83 3.76 5.88 7.10
CA LYS A 83 4.43 7.16 6.79
C LYS A 83 4.24 7.57 5.33
N TYR A 84 4.33 6.60 4.42
CA TYR A 84 4.14 6.78 2.98
C TYR A 84 2.78 7.41 2.68
N TRP A 85 1.69 6.85 3.21
CA TRP A 85 0.36 7.40 2.94
C TRP A 85 0.17 8.81 3.50
N ARG A 86 0.73 9.12 4.68
CA ARG A 86 0.73 10.50 5.20
C ARG A 86 1.51 11.45 4.31
N TRP A 87 2.64 11.01 3.76
CA TRP A 87 3.42 11.80 2.81
C TRP A 87 2.67 11.98 1.49
N ARG A 88 2.04 10.93 0.96
CA ARG A 88 1.26 10.96 -0.28
C ARG A 88 0.11 11.96 -0.21
N ALA A 89 -0.61 12.01 0.92
CA ALA A 89 -1.62 13.03 1.18
C ALA A 89 -1.08 14.46 1.01
N LYS A 90 0.10 14.74 1.57
CA LYS A 90 0.74 16.07 1.46
C LYS A 90 1.15 16.41 0.02
N GLN A 91 1.48 15.42 -0.81
CA GLN A 91 1.82 15.67 -2.21
C GLN A 91 0.57 16.04 -3.03
N ILE A 92 -0.56 15.40 -2.75
CA ILE A 92 -1.83 15.71 -3.39
C ILE A 92 -2.30 17.12 -2.97
N ASP A 93 -2.28 17.42 -1.66
CA ASP A 93 -2.63 18.75 -1.15
C ASP A 93 -1.78 19.87 -1.78
N LYS A 94 -0.51 19.60 -2.12
CA LYS A 94 0.38 20.57 -2.81
C LYS A 94 0.10 20.71 -4.30
N ALA A 95 -0.39 19.66 -4.96
CA ALA A 95 -0.67 19.66 -6.39
C ALA A 95 -2.01 20.33 -6.73
N GLU A 96 -2.86 20.58 -5.73
CA GLU A 96 -4.13 21.30 -5.85
C GLU A 96 -4.00 22.82 -5.56
N LEU A 97 -2.78 23.30 -5.30
CA LEU A 97 -2.39 24.72 -5.20
C LEU A 97 -1.79 25.21 -6.52
#